data_AF-A0AAE3XQ77-F1
#
_entry.id   AF-A0AAE3XQ77-F1
#
_cell.length_a   1.000
_cell.length_b   1.000
_cell.length_c   1.000
_cell.angle_alpha   90.00
_cell.angle_beta   90.00
_cell.angle_gamma   90.00
#
_symmetry.space_group_name_H-M   'P 1'
#
loop_
_entity.id
_entity.type
_entity.pdbx_description
1 polymer ?
#
loop_
_entity_poly.entity_id
_entity_poly.type
_entity_poly.pdbx_seq_one_letter_code
_entity_poly.pdbx_strand_id
1 'polypeptide(L)'
;MKKLFLFLIIIFASFSNLVAQTFKAKVERMNGLELYVLAEPETEYEKLGTVQIVSTGFEKNTIQAMVSRLVVKASKTHPQADAIIYYSGNTAFAIKFKEKSNGIAVLNNSDNLDDKPIFVYSEPIDLDYNVVDMKKLPSQSLTPKIYYIYGVFNNVSKKVAKKQEHDGLIYTGGNKVKVITL
;
A
#
# COMPACT_ATOMS: atom_id res chain seq x y z
N MET A 1 -26.00 -7.79 46.16
CA MET A 1 -25.11 -8.63 45.33
C MET A 1 -25.42 -8.57 43.83
N LYS A 2 -26.70 -8.52 43.38
CA LYS A 2 -27.05 -8.43 41.94
C LYS A 2 -26.54 -7.17 41.20
N LYS A 3 -26.37 -6.04 41.92
CA LYS A 3 -25.87 -4.78 41.34
C LYS A 3 -24.34 -4.78 41.07
N LEU A 4 -23.58 -5.63 41.75
CA LEU A 4 -22.13 -5.76 41.55
C LEU A 4 -21.80 -6.62 40.32
N PHE A 5 -22.66 -7.61 40.04
CA PHE A 5 -22.52 -8.49 38.87
C PHE A 5 -22.81 -7.75 37.55
N LEU A 6 -23.74 -6.79 37.56
CA LEU A 6 -24.10 -5.98 36.39
C LEU A 6 -23.00 -4.97 36.00
N PHE A 7 -22.19 -4.51 36.96
CA PHE A 7 -21.07 -3.61 36.70
C PHE A 7 -19.88 -4.31 36.03
N LEU A 8 -19.66 -5.60 36.36
CA LEU A 8 -18.55 -6.38 35.81
C LEU A 8 -18.76 -6.74 34.32
N ILE A 9 -20.01 -6.93 33.89
CA ILE A 9 -20.37 -7.23 32.50
C ILE A 9 -20.16 -6.01 31.59
N ILE A 10 -20.41 -4.79 32.10
CA ILE A 10 -20.20 -3.55 31.34
C ILE A 10 -18.70 -3.29 31.10
N ILE A 11 -17.84 -3.64 32.06
CA ILE A 11 -16.39 -3.50 31.92
C ILE A 11 -15.83 -4.51 30.90
N PHE A 12 -16.36 -5.73 30.86
CA PHE A 12 -15.93 -6.76 29.90
C PHE A 12 -16.42 -6.46 28.47
N ALA A 13 -17.62 -5.89 28.32
CA ALA A 13 -18.16 -5.47 27.02
C ALA A 13 -17.48 -4.22 26.43
N SER A 14 -16.70 -3.48 27.23
CA SER A 14 -15.97 -2.29 26.77
C SER A 14 -14.60 -2.62 26.15
N PHE A 15 -14.13 -3.88 26.25
CA PHE A 15 -12.80 -4.29 25.78
C PHE A 15 -12.77 -4.90 24.37
N SER A 16 -13.93 -5.10 23.72
CA SER A 16 -14.01 -5.84 22.45
C SER A 16 -13.92 -4.99 21.18
N ASN A 17 -13.64 -3.69 21.28
CA ASN A 17 -13.53 -2.83 20.11
C ASN A 17 -12.10 -2.31 19.95
N LEU A 18 -11.52 -2.53 18.76
CA LEU A 18 -10.21 -2.11 18.26
C LEU A 18 -9.02 -3.06 18.51
N VAL A 19 -9.07 -4.26 17.91
CA VAL A 19 -7.85 -4.73 17.24
C VAL A 19 -7.91 -4.16 15.84
N ALA A 20 -7.21 -3.05 15.61
CA ALA A 20 -6.97 -2.56 14.26
C ALA A 20 -6.15 -3.63 13.53
N GLN A 21 -6.74 -4.29 12.53
CA GLN A 21 -5.98 -5.20 11.67
C GLN A 21 -4.88 -4.38 11.01
N THR A 22 -3.64 -4.79 11.22
CA THR A 22 -2.47 -4.13 10.65
C THR A 22 -1.79 -5.16 9.77
N PHE A 23 -1.71 -4.91 8.47
CA PHE A 23 -1.10 -5.87 7.53
C PHE A 23 0.38 -5.57 7.38
N LYS A 24 1.20 -6.62 7.39
CA LYS A 24 2.63 -6.54 7.10
C LYS A 24 2.93 -7.05 5.70
N ALA A 25 3.83 -6.36 5.02
CA ALA A 25 4.24 -6.72 3.67
C ALA A 25 5.73 -6.47 3.45
N LYS A 26 6.36 -7.32 2.65
CA LYS A 26 7.75 -7.16 2.23
C LYS A 26 7.81 -6.19 1.06
N VAL A 27 8.59 -5.11 1.18
CA VAL A 27 8.68 -4.09 0.14
C VAL A 27 9.60 -4.48 -1.01
N GLU A 28 9.27 -3.99 -2.20
CA GLU A 28 10.15 -4.05 -3.35
C GLU A 28 11.23 -2.95 -3.30
N ARG A 29 12.28 -3.14 -4.10
CA ARG A 29 13.35 -2.16 -4.29
C ARG A 29 13.43 -1.70 -5.74
N MET A 30 13.72 -0.42 -5.95
CA MET A 30 13.99 0.15 -7.25
C MET A 30 15.20 1.09 -7.17
N ASN A 31 16.19 0.86 -8.02
CA ASN A 31 17.47 1.59 -8.03
C ASN A 31 18.15 1.62 -6.64
N GLY A 32 18.07 0.52 -5.89
CA GLY A 32 18.65 0.40 -4.55
C GLY A 32 17.80 0.98 -3.42
N LEU A 33 16.74 1.74 -3.74
CA LEU A 33 15.82 2.32 -2.75
C LEU A 33 14.66 1.38 -2.46
N GLU A 34 14.31 1.17 -1.20
CA GLU A 34 13.07 0.52 -0.80
C GLU A 34 11.85 1.40 -1.09
N LEU A 35 10.74 0.77 -1.49
CA LEU A 35 9.53 1.43 -1.92
C LEU A 35 8.39 1.23 -0.93
N TYR A 36 8.10 2.26 -0.14
CA TYR A 36 6.95 2.29 0.75
C TYR A 36 5.84 3.09 0.09
N VAL A 37 4.95 2.41 -0.64
CA VAL A 37 3.83 3.05 -1.34
C VAL A 37 2.55 2.72 -0.61
N LEU A 38 1.84 3.74 -0.11
CA LEU A 38 0.66 3.55 0.77
C LEU A 38 0.96 2.71 2.02
N ALA A 39 2.18 2.81 2.52
CA ALA A 39 2.63 2.08 3.70
C ALA A 39 3.72 2.87 4.42
N GLU A 40 3.94 2.55 5.68
CA GLU A 40 5.05 3.07 6.48
C GLU A 40 6.08 1.96 6.73
N PRO A 41 7.39 2.27 6.83
CA PRO A 41 8.37 1.31 7.30
C PRO A 41 8.15 0.92 8.76
N GLU A 42 8.35 -0.36 9.08
CA GLU A 42 8.42 -0.82 10.46
C GLU A 42 9.73 -0.38 11.14
N THR A 43 10.82 -0.31 10.37
CA THR A 43 12.14 0.08 10.87
C THR A 43 12.19 1.59 11.11
N GLU A 44 12.73 2.03 12.25
CA GLU A 44 12.89 3.45 12.56
C GLU A 44 13.74 4.20 11.51
N TYR A 45 13.33 5.41 11.17
CA TYR A 45 13.96 6.21 10.14
C TYR A 45 13.99 7.71 10.48
N GLU A 46 14.81 8.45 9.75
CA GLU A 46 14.79 9.91 9.69
C GLU A 46 14.32 10.38 8.30
N LYS A 47 13.56 11.47 8.26
CA LYS A 47 13.14 12.10 7.00
C LYS A 47 14.25 13.02 6.52
N LEU A 48 14.84 12.70 5.37
CA LEU A 48 15.89 13.53 4.74
C LEU A 48 15.31 14.74 3.99
N GLY A 49 14.06 14.62 3.51
CA GLY A 49 13.38 15.70 2.83
C GLY A 49 12.27 15.22 1.89
N THR A 50 11.65 16.18 1.22
CA THR A 50 10.59 15.94 0.24
C THR A 50 11.15 15.94 -1.17
N VAL A 51 10.82 14.89 -1.92
CA VAL A 51 11.12 14.75 -3.34
C VAL A 51 9.86 15.05 -4.14
N GLN A 52 9.90 16.08 -4.99
CA GLN A 52 8.76 16.49 -5.80
C GLN A 52 9.05 16.35 -7.30
N ILE A 53 8.20 15.70 -8.07
CA ILE A 53 8.29 15.67 -9.54
C ILE A 53 7.39 16.74 -10.15
N VAL A 54 7.80 17.32 -11.29
CA VAL A 54 6.94 18.24 -12.06
C VAL A 54 6.20 17.41 -13.09
N SER A 55 4.87 17.46 -13.08
CA SER A 55 4.04 16.86 -14.14
C SER A 55 3.88 17.87 -15.26
N THR A 56 4.29 17.52 -16.48
CA THR A 56 4.21 18.41 -17.65
C THR A 56 2.92 18.23 -18.45
N GLY A 57 1.92 17.50 -17.92
CA GLY A 57 0.61 17.30 -18.56
C GLY A 57 0.58 16.27 -19.69
N PHE A 58 1.70 16.02 -20.36
CA PHE A 58 1.84 14.99 -21.42
C PHE A 58 2.27 13.62 -20.89
N GLU A 59 2.57 13.52 -19.60
CA GLU A 59 3.13 12.32 -19.01
C GLU A 59 2.06 11.30 -18.64
N LYS A 60 2.42 10.02 -18.76
CA LYS A 60 1.57 8.93 -18.34
C LYS A 60 1.40 8.98 -16.82
N ASN A 61 0.20 9.34 -16.36
CA ASN A 61 -0.16 9.46 -14.95
C ASN A 61 -0.40 8.10 -14.25
N THR A 62 0.50 7.13 -14.42
CA THR A 62 0.42 5.84 -13.71
C THR A 62 1.29 5.84 -12.46
N ILE A 63 0.88 5.11 -11.43
CA ILE A 63 1.67 4.93 -10.18
C ILE A 63 3.10 4.49 -10.51
N GLN A 64 3.27 3.54 -11.44
CA GLN A 64 4.61 3.09 -11.85
C GLN A 64 5.48 4.23 -12.39
N ALA A 65 4.93 5.08 -13.26
CA ALA A 65 5.68 6.19 -13.84
C ALA A 65 6.00 7.25 -12.78
N MET A 66 5.06 7.52 -11.87
CA MET A 66 5.25 8.46 -10.77
C MET A 66 6.32 7.97 -9.79
N VAL A 67 6.19 6.74 -9.28
CA VAL A 67 7.16 6.12 -8.38
C VAL A 67 8.54 6.05 -9.04
N SER A 68 8.64 5.61 -10.29
CA SER A 68 9.92 5.54 -10.99
C SER A 68 10.61 6.90 -11.11
N ARG A 69 9.86 7.96 -11.43
CA ARG A 69 10.42 9.32 -11.51
C ARG A 69 10.81 9.87 -10.14
N LEU A 70 10.02 9.58 -9.10
CA LEU A 70 10.34 9.95 -7.73
C LEU A 70 11.61 9.25 -7.24
N VAL A 71 11.78 7.96 -7.52
CA VAL A 71 13.00 7.19 -7.23
C VAL A 71 14.22 7.80 -7.93
N VAL A 72 14.11 8.07 -9.24
CA VAL A 72 15.21 8.67 -10.02
C VAL A 72 15.55 10.07 -9.52
N LYS A 73 14.56 10.84 -9.06
CA LYS A 73 14.82 12.16 -8.48
C LYS A 73 15.44 12.04 -7.09
N ALA A 74 14.94 11.15 -6.25
CA ALA A 74 15.44 10.89 -4.91
C ALA A 74 16.91 10.46 -4.92
N SER A 75 17.29 9.55 -5.83
CA SER A 75 18.69 9.11 -5.95
C SER A 75 19.66 10.22 -6.36
N LYS A 76 19.14 11.30 -6.97
CA LYS A 76 19.93 12.49 -7.35
C LYS A 76 19.96 13.55 -6.24
N THR A 77 18.85 13.80 -5.56
CA THR A 77 18.74 14.89 -4.57
C THR A 77 19.06 14.45 -3.14
N HIS A 78 18.91 13.15 -2.86
CA HIS A 78 19.20 12.51 -1.56
C HIS A 78 19.96 11.20 -1.80
N PRO A 79 21.22 11.24 -2.26
CA PRO A 79 22.02 10.04 -2.56
C PRO A 79 22.24 9.12 -1.35
N GLN A 80 22.07 9.64 -0.13
CA GLN A 80 22.15 8.90 1.12
C GLN A 80 20.82 8.28 1.57
N ALA A 81 19.75 8.40 0.78
CA ALA A 81 18.47 7.80 1.09
C ALA A 81 18.54 6.27 0.94
N ASP A 82 17.87 5.56 1.84
CA ASP A 82 17.71 4.11 1.76
C ASP A 82 16.36 3.73 1.15
N ALA A 83 15.38 4.63 1.22
CA ALA A 83 14.02 4.37 0.78
C ALA A 83 13.27 5.66 0.41
N ILE A 84 12.11 5.46 -0.22
CA ILE A 84 11.09 6.50 -0.38
C ILE A 84 9.75 6.08 0.22
N ILE A 85 9.03 7.04 0.79
CA ILE A 85 7.64 6.90 1.22
C ILE A 85 6.75 7.73 0.30
N TYR A 86 5.80 7.08 -0.36
CA TYR A 86 4.90 7.70 -1.33
C TYR A 86 3.44 7.40 -1.01
N TYR A 87 2.67 8.46 -0.71
CA TYR A 87 1.22 8.35 -0.51
C TYR A 87 0.44 8.76 -1.74
N SER A 88 0.67 9.98 -2.25
CA SER A 88 -0.12 10.47 -3.37
C SER A 88 0.52 11.68 -4.03
N GLY A 89 -0.07 12.07 -5.17
CA GLY A 89 0.34 13.26 -5.90
C GLY A 89 1.76 13.14 -6.45
N ASN A 90 2.44 14.27 -6.57
CA ASN A 90 3.75 14.37 -7.18
C ASN A 90 4.90 14.43 -6.16
N THR A 91 4.65 14.01 -4.92
CA THR A 91 5.56 14.17 -3.79
C THR A 91 5.78 12.85 -3.05
N ALA A 92 7.02 12.57 -2.69
CA ALA A 92 7.41 11.49 -1.78
C ALA A 92 8.39 12.02 -0.72
N PHE A 93 8.56 11.30 0.37
CA PHE A 93 9.62 11.56 1.34
C PHE A 93 10.81 10.64 1.04
N ALA A 94 12.01 11.20 0.98
CA ALA A 94 13.24 10.41 1.05
C ALA A 94 13.59 10.19 2.52
N ILE A 95 13.90 8.95 2.88
CA ILE A 95 14.22 8.58 4.25
C ILE A 95 15.55 7.84 4.33
N LYS A 96 16.14 7.86 5.52
CA LYS A 96 17.30 7.05 5.88
C LYS A 96 16.96 6.25 7.12
N PHE A 97 17.28 4.97 7.14
CA PHE A 97 17.03 4.15 8.32
C PHE A 97 18.08 4.42 9.39
N LYS A 98 17.63 4.44 10.65
CA LYS A 98 18.54 4.52 11.79
C LYS A 98 19.35 3.24 11.98
N GLU A 99 18.77 2.12 11.56
CA GLU A 99 19.34 0.79 11.61
C GLU A 99 19.15 0.05 10.28
N LYS A 100 19.66 -1.18 10.18
CA LYS A 100 19.47 -1.98 8.97
C LYS A 100 17.99 -2.32 8.78
N SER A 101 17.41 -1.85 7.68
CA SER A 101 16.02 -2.16 7.31
C SER A 101 15.76 -3.67 7.23
N ASN A 102 14.63 -4.08 7.82
CA ASN A 102 14.06 -5.41 7.62
C ASN A 102 13.25 -5.53 6.31
N GLY A 103 13.03 -4.40 5.61
CA GLY A 103 12.24 -4.35 4.38
C GLY A 103 10.76 -4.65 4.61
N ILE A 104 10.24 -4.41 5.82
CA ILE A 104 8.84 -4.65 6.18
C ILE A 104 8.10 -3.31 6.21
N ALA A 105 7.02 -3.27 5.42
CA ALA A 105 6.01 -2.25 5.40
C ALA A 105 4.84 -2.62 6.33
N VAL A 106 4.31 -1.62 6.99
CA VAL A 106 3.08 -1.65 7.79
C VAL A 106 2.02 -0.85 7.05
N LEU A 107 0.91 -1.51 6.70
CA LEU A 107 -0.23 -0.87 6.04
C LEU A 107 -1.24 -0.42 7.09
N ASN A 108 -1.62 0.85 7.04
CA ASN A 108 -2.65 1.40 7.92
C ASN A 108 -4.03 1.24 7.27
N ASN A 109 -5.06 1.02 8.10
CA ASN A 109 -6.43 0.76 7.63
C ASN A 109 -7.04 1.85 6.74
N SER A 110 -6.49 3.07 6.74
CA SER A 110 -6.91 4.15 5.83
C SER A 110 -6.63 3.84 4.35
N ASP A 111 -5.71 2.93 4.07
CA ASP A 111 -5.29 2.56 2.71
C ASP A 111 -6.04 1.34 2.17
N ASN A 112 -7.00 0.81 2.95
CA ASN A 112 -7.88 -0.27 2.52
C ASN A 112 -9.00 0.25 1.62
N LEU A 113 -9.36 -0.55 0.62
CA LEU A 113 -10.52 -0.29 -0.22
C LEU A 113 -11.62 -1.27 0.16
N ASP A 114 -12.76 -0.75 0.60
CA ASP A 114 -13.90 -1.56 1.05
C ASP A 114 -13.48 -2.59 2.11
N ASP A 115 -12.66 -2.16 3.07
CA ASP A 115 -12.05 -2.98 4.15
C ASP A 115 -11.09 -4.08 3.68
N LYS A 116 -10.64 -4.03 2.42
CA LYS A 116 -9.68 -4.99 1.85
C LYS A 116 -8.31 -4.34 1.65
N PRO A 117 -7.22 -5.01 2.07
CA PRO A 117 -5.87 -4.48 1.90
C PRO A 117 -5.46 -4.36 0.43
N ILE A 118 -4.78 -3.26 0.13
CA ILE A 118 -4.12 -3.03 -1.16
C ILE A 118 -2.62 -2.92 -0.91
N PHE A 119 -1.88 -3.87 -1.44
CA PHE A 119 -0.42 -3.88 -1.42
C PHE A 119 0.11 -3.26 -2.70
N VAL A 120 0.87 -2.17 -2.58
CA VAL A 120 1.51 -1.49 -3.73
C VAL A 120 3.02 -1.56 -3.56
N TYR A 121 3.72 -2.12 -4.55
CA TYR A 121 5.17 -2.39 -4.48
C TYR A 121 5.57 -3.17 -3.22
N SER A 122 4.70 -4.05 -2.75
CA SER A 122 4.92 -4.89 -1.58
C SER A 122 4.15 -6.21 -1.70
N GLU A 123 4.63 -7.26 -1.04
CA GLU A 123 3.99 -8.58 -0.99
C GLU A 123 3.66 -8.96 0.46
N PRO A 124 2.42 -9.38 0.78
CA PRO A 124 2.03 -9.71 2.15
C PRO A 124 2.82 -10.89 2.71
N ILE A 125 3.13 -10.84 4.01
CA ILE A 125 3.95 -11.87 4.69
C ILE A 125 3.08 -12.82 5.52
N ASP A 126 2.01 -12.31 6.12
CA ASP A 126 1.19 -13.05 7.10
C ASP A 126 -0.14 -13.55 6.51
N LEU A 127 -0.25 -13.60 5.19
CA LEU A 127 -1.43 -14.09 4.49
C LEU A 127 -1.04 -15.29 3.62
N ASP A 128 -1.76 -16.40 3.75
CA ASP A 128 -1.77 -17.44 2.73
C ASP A 128 -2.78 -17.02 1.66
N TYR A 129 -2.31 -16.77 0.44
CA TYR A 129 -3.17 -16.28 -0.64
C TYR A 129 -2.85 -16.92 -1.97
N ASN A 130 -3.89 -17.15 -2.76
CA ASN A 130 -3.73 -17.56 -4.14
C ASN A 130 -3.59 -16.33 -5.03
N VAL A 131 -2.47 -16.26 -5.77
CA VAL A 131 -2.28 -15.23 -6.79
C VAL A 131 -2.98 -15.62 -8.07
N VAL A 132 -4.05 -14.90 -8.40
CA VAL A 132 -4.68 -14.99 -9.73
C VAL A 132 -4.17 -13.85 -10.61
N ASP A 133 -3.53 -14.19 -11.73
CA ASP A 133 -3.19 -13.21 -12.77
C ASP A 133 -4.48 -12.75 -13.44
N MET A 134 -4.79 -11.45 -13.34
CA MET A 134 -5.99 -10.87 -13.96
C MET A 134 -6.12 -11.17 -15.46
N LYS A 135 -5.01 -11.43 -16.18
CA LYS A 135 -5.06 -11.81 -17.60
C LYS A 135 -5.65 -13.21 -17.85
N LYS A 136 -5.65 -14.07 -16.83
CA LYS A 136 -6.19 -15.44 -16.89
C LYS A 136 -7.65 -15.51 -16.44
N LEU A 137 -8.21 -14.40 -15.96
CA LEU A 137 -9.64 -14.29 -15.64
C LEU A 137 -10.44 -14.10 -16.95
N PRO A 138 -11.66 -14.69 -17.05
CA PRO A 138 -12.45 -14.63 -18.26
C PRO A 138 -12.69 -13.18 -18.73
N SER A 139 -12.27 -12.92 -19.97
CA SER A 139 -12.21 -11.61 -20.63
C SER A 139 -13.59 -10.96 -20.81
N GLN A 140 -14.10 -10.30 -19.77
CA GLN A 140 -15.06 -9.21 -19.94
C GLN A 140 -14.71 -8.01 -19.04
N SER A 141 -13.87 -7.12 -19.60
CA SER A 141 -13.71 -5.71 -19.23
C SER A 141 -12.83 -5.34 -18.03
N LEU A 142 -11.68 -6.00 -17.84
CA LEU A 142 -10.77 -5.63 -16.77
C LEU A 142 -9.36 -5.30 -17.32
N THR A 143 -9.22 -4.15 -17.98
CA THR A 143 -7.90 -3.52 -18.16
C THR A 143 -7.57 -2.71 -16.91
N PRO A 144 -6.54 -3.07 -16.11
CA PRO A 144 -6.18 -2.29 -14.94
C PRO A 144 -5.41 -1.04 -15.40
N LYS A 145 -6.16 0.03 -15.65
CA LYS A 145 -5.63 1.39 -15.75
C LYS A 145 -5.61 1.98 -14.34
N ILE A 146 -4.55 1.70 -13.58
CA ILE A 146 -4.39 2.19 -12.20
C ILE A 146 -3.94 3.65 -12.26
N TYR A 147 -4.89 4.54 -12.04
CA TYR A 147 -4.67 5.97 -11.92
C TYR A 147 -4.99 6.39 -10.48
N TYR A 148 -4.27 7.41 -9.99
CA TYR A 148 -4.41 8.22 -8.76
C TYR A 148 -4.97 7.60 -7.46
N ILE A 149 -4.15 7.72 -6.42
CA ILE A 149 -4.19 6.97 -5.16
C ILE A 149 -5.32 7.32 -4.18
N TYR A 150 -6.11 8.38 -4.39
CA TYR A 150 -7.38 8.55 -3.64
C TYR A 150 -8.60 8.87 -4.53
N GLY A 151 -8.40 9.27 -5.79
CA GLY A 151 -9.49 9.60 -6.71
C GLY A 151 -9.81 8.52 -7.74
N VAL A 152 -8.86 7.63 -8.08
CA VAL A 152 -8.95 6.84 -9.32
C VAL A 152 -8.59 5.35 -9.16
N PHE A 153 -8.02 4.91 -8.03
CA PHE A 153 -8.11 3.49 -7.63
C PHE A 153 -9.57 3.02 -7.64
N ASN A 154 -10.46 3.95 -7.26
CA ASN A 154 -11.91 3.85 -7.26
C ASN A 154 -12.53 3.28 -8.55
N ASN A 155 -11.95 3.47 -9.75
CA ASN A 155 -12.61 3.05 -11.00
C ASN A 155 -12.23 1.64 -11.48
N VAL A 156 -10.99 1.22 -11.26
CA VAL A 156 -10.55 -0.15 -11.59
C VAL A 156 -10.95 -1.09 -10.46
N SER A 157 -10.73 -0.69 -9.21
CA SER A 157 -11.08 -1.51 -8.08
C SER A 157 -12.58 -1.70 -7.96
N LYS A 158 -13.44 -0.67 -8.14
CA LYS A 158 -14.90 -0.86 -8.17
C LYS A 158 -15.38 -1.76 -9.30
N LYS A 159 -14.67 -1.85 -10.43
CA LYS A 159 -15.02 -2.77 -11.54
C LYS A 159 -14.61 -4.20 -11.27
N VAL A 160 -13.46 -4.42 -10.61
CA VAL A 160 -12.97 -5.74 -10.18
C VAL A 160 -13.77 -6.23 -8.96
N ALA A 161 -13.93 -5.38 -7.94
CA ALA A 161 -14.63 -5.65 -6.69
C ALA A 161 -16.14 -5.86 -6.83
N LYS A 162 -16.78 -5.28 -7.85
CA LYS A 162 -18.21 -5.55 -8.12
C LYS A 162 -18.49 -6.92 -8.74
N LYS A 163 -17.48 -7.63 -9.26
CA LYS A 163 -17.73 -8.83 -10.08
C LYS A 163 -17.25 -10.14 -9.45
N GLN A 164 -16.35 -10.12 -8.46
CA GLN A 164 -15.89 -11.33 -7.76
C GLN A 164 -15.55 -11.05 -6.30
N GLU A 165 -15.83 -12.03 -5.43
CA GLU A 165 -15.31 -12.08 -4.06
C GLU A 165 -13.78 -12.14 -4.12
N HIS A 166 -13.15 -11.29 -3.33
CA HIS A 166 -11.70 -11.23 -3.18
C HIS A 166 -11.39 -10.59 -1.83
N ASP A 167 -10.22 -10.88 -1.28
CA ASP A 167 -9.82 -10.45 0.07
C ASP A 167 -8.75 -9.37 0.04
N GLY A 168 -8.19 -9.05 -1.13
CA GLY A 168 -7.21 -7.98 -1.29
C GLY A 168 -6.60 -7.92 -2.69
N LEU A 169 -5.70 -6.96 -2.90
CA LEU A 169 -5.03 -6.73 -4.18
C LEU A 169 -3.52 -6.49 -3.99
N ILE A 170 -2.71 -6.99 -4.93
CA ILE A 170 -1.27 -6.70 -4.99
C ILE A 170 -0.94 -6.10 -6.35
N TYR A 171 -0.24 -4.96 -6.34
CA TYR A 171 0.23 -4.25 -7.53
C TYR A 171 1.73 -3.97 -7.46
N THR A 172 2.49 -4.57 -8.37
CA THR A 172 3.96 -4.43 -8.45
C THR A 172 4.43 -3.68 -9.70
N GLY A 173 3.52 -2.96 -10.37
CA GLY A 173 3.83 -2.22 -11.60
C GLY A 173 3.31 -2.87 -12.89
N GLY A 174 3.25 -2.08 -13.96
CA GLY A 174 2.77 -2.51 -15.27
C GLY A 174 1.26 -2.71 -15.35
N ASN A 175 0.82 -3.63 -16.22
CA ASN A 175 -0.60 -3.96 -16.41
C ASN A 175 -0.98 -5.26 -15.67
N LYS A 176 -0.25 -5.61 -14.60
CA LYS A 176 -0.48 -6.83 -13.83
C LYS A 176 -0.93 -6.44 -12.43
N VAL A 177 -2.05 -7.00 -12.01
CA VAL A 177 -2.54 -6.96 -10.64
C VAL A 177 -2.82 -8.40 -10.25
N LYS A 178 -2.39 -8.76 -9.06
CA LYS A 178 -2.68 -10.06 -8.45
C LYS A 178 -3.87 -9.87 -7.51
N VAL A 179 -4.84 -10.77 -7.59
CA VAL A 179 -5.96 -10.81 -6.64
C VAL A 179 -5.58 -11.75 -5.50
N ILE A 180 -5.92 -11.37 -4.27
CA ILE A 180 -5.83 -12.21 -3.06
C ILE A 180 -7.19 -12.85 -2.84
N THR A 181 -7.20 -14.17 -2.67
CA THR A 181 -8.36 -14.95 -2.22
C THR A 181 -7.90 -15.87 -1.08
N LEU A 182 -8.60 -15.81 0.05
CA LEU A 182 -8.41 -16.64 1.24
C LEU A 182 -9.23 -17.95 1.15
#